data_AF-A0A8T5PQC8-F1
#
_entry.id   AF-A0A8T5PQC8-F1
#
_cell.length_a   1.000
_cell.length_b   1.000
_cell.length_c   1.000
_cell.angle_alpha   90.00
_cell.angle_beta   90.00
_cell.angle_gamma   90.00
#
_symmetry.space_group_name_H-M   'P 1'
#
loop_
_entity.id
_entity.type
_entity.pdbx_description
1 polymer ?
#
loop_
_entity_poly.entity_id
_entity_poly.type
_entity_poly.pdbx_seq_one_letter_code
_entity_poly.pdbx_strand_id
1 'polypeptide(L)' 'MGQQEIYDFLKKSKSNWYNSKEISNKLDVSIGSVTNSLKKLRLSEAVHFKSDEQRRNAFLYKFKR' A
#
# COMPACT_ATOMS: atom_id res chain seq x y z
N MET A 1 0.25 -8.38 -13.27
CA MET A 1 -0.28 -8.91 -11.99
C MET A 1 0.54 -8.26 -10.86
N GLY A 2 -0.10 -7.87 -9.75
CA GLY A 2 0.55 -7.14 -8.65
C GLY A 2 -0.42 -6.29 -7.81
N GLN A 3 -1.41 -5.64 -8.43
CA GLN A 3 -2.41 -4.83 -7.71
C GLN A 3 -3.33 -5.67 -6.82
N GLN A 4 -3.77 -6.83 -7.30
CA GLN A 4 -4.59 -7.78 -6.55
C GLN A 4 -3.85 -8.27 -5.29
N GLU A 5 -2.59 -8.66 -5.42
CA GLU A 5 -1.77 -9.17 -4.31
C GLU A 5 -1.55 -8.11 -3.23
N ILE A 6 -1.32 -6.86 -3.63
CA ILE A 6 -1.19 -5.74 -2.68
C ILE A 6 -2.52 -5.49 -1.96
N TYR A 7 -3.64 -5.55 -2.69
CA TYR A 7 -4.95 -5.42 -2.09
C TYR A 7 -5.25 -6.54 -1.10
N ASP A 8 -4.96 -7.80 -1.47
CA ASP A 8 -5.15 -8.97 -0.61
C ASP A 8 -4.23 -8.94 0.60
N PHE A 9 -2.99 -8.46 0.46
CA PHE A 9 -2.06 -8.25 1.56
C PHE A 9 -2.61 -7.25 2.59
N LEU A 10 -3.08 -6.09 2.11
CA LEU A 10 -3.69 -5.07 2.97
C LEU A 10 -4.97 -5.62 3.62
N LYS A 11 -5.77 -6.39 2.87
CA LYS A 11 -7.00 -7.04 3.36
C LYS A 11 -6.74 -8.11 4.42
N LYS A 12 -5.60 -8.82 4.37
CA LYS A 12 -5.18 -9.73 5.44
C LYS A 12 -4.73 -8.96 6.68
N SER A 13 -4.14 -7.78 6.50
CA SER A 13 -3.57 -6.95 7.56
C SER A 13 -4.43 -5.72 7.89
N LYS A 14 -5.74 -5.93 8.08
CA LYS A 14 -6.76 -4.84 8.13
C LYS A 14 -6.54 -3.77 9.19
N SER A 15 -5.77 -4.03 10.24
CA SER A 15 -5.57 -3.06 11.34
C SER A 15 -4.33 -2.19 11.15
N ASN A 16 -3.35 -2.68 10.38
CA ASN A 16 -2.02 -2.09 10.31
C ASN A 16 -1.88 -1.13 9.12
N TRP A 17 -0.99 -0.16 9.30
CA TRP A 17 -0.54 0.75 8.26
C TRP A 17 0.79 0.28 7.71
N TYR A 18 0.96 0.33 6.40
CA TYR A 18 2.22 -0.04 5.73
C TYR A 18 2.64 1.01 4.73
N ASN A 19 3.95 1.27 4.64
CA ASN A 19 4.51 2.05 3.54
C ASN A 19 4.81 1.16 2.31
N SER A 20 5.06 1.80 1.17
CA SER A 20 5.37 1.09 -0.08
C SER A 20 6.61 0.19 0.00
N LYS A 21 7.61 0.54 0.84
CA LYS A 21 8.83 -0.25 1.03
C LYS A 21 8.55 -1.53 1.82
N GLU A 22 7.73 -1.46 2.87
CA GLU A 22 7.33 -2.64 3.65
C GLU A 22 6.51 -3.62 2.81
N ILE A 23 5.58 -3.10 2.01
CA ILE A 23 4.77 -3.92 1.10
C ILE A 23 5.66 -4.58 0.05
N SER A 24 6.59 -3.82 -0.55
CA SER A 24 7.58 -4.32 -1.50
C SER A 24 8.41 -5.45 -0.91
N ASN A 25 8.95 -5.28 0.30
CA ASN A 25 9.73 -6.30 0.98
C ASN A 25 8.91 -7.55 1.34
N LYS A 26 7.64 -7.38 1.75
CA LYS A 26 6.79 -8.51 2.16
C LYS A 26 6.25 -9.32 0.99
N LEU A 27 6.05 -8.69 -0.16
CA LEU A 27 5.54 -9.34 -1.36
C LEU A 27 6.65 -9.75 -2.33
N ASP A 28 7.90 -9.37 -2.05
CA ASP A 28 9.05 -9.54 -2.96
C ASP A 28 8.79 -8.93 -4.36
N VAL A 29 8.09 -7.79 -4.38
CA VAL A 29 7.73 -7.06 -5.61
C VAL A 29 8.49 -5.76 -5.66
N SER A 30 8.91 -5.33 -6.86
CA SER A 30 9.60 -4.06 -7.05
C SER A 30 8.81 -2.86 -6.50
N ILE A 31 9.51 -1.94 -5.85
CA ILE A 31 8.88 -0.79 -5.20
C ILE A 31 8.13 0.12 -6.20
N GLY A 32 8.60 0.17 -7.45
CA GLY A 32 7.93 0.88 -8.54
C GLY A 32 6.57 0.28 -8.87
N SER A 33 6.48 -1.05 -9.00
CA SER A 33 5.22 -1.76 -9.23
C SER A 33 4.25 -1.60 -8.06
N VAL A 34 4.75 -1.65 -6.83
CA VAL A 34 3.96 -1.42 -5.61
C VAL A 34 3.42 0.00 -5.59
N THR A 35 4.26 1.00 -5.84
CA THR A 35 3.86 2.41 -5.82
C THR A 35 2.80 2.72 -6.88
N ASN A 36 2.97 2.20 -8.10
CA ASN A 36 1.99 2.38 -9.17
C ASN A 36 0.64 1.72 -8.82
N SER A 37 0.68 0.51 -8.25
CA SER A 37 -0.52 -0.21 -7.82
C SER A 37 -1.23 0.51 -6.66
N LEU A 38 -0.51 0.98 -5.65
CA LEU A 38 -1.05 1.77 -4.54
C LEU A 38 -1.65 3.10 -5.01
N LYS A 39 -1.03 3.75 -6.00
CA LYS A 39 -1.59 4.94 -6.64
C LYS A 39 -2.95 4.64 -7.30
N LYS A 40 -3.07 3.52 -8.02
CA LYS A 40 -4.34 3.08 -8.61
C LYS A 40 -5.40 2.76 -7.55
N LEU A 41 -5.04 2.00 -6.52
CA LEU A 41 -5.93 1.66 -5.39
C LEU A 41 -6.40 2.90 -4.63
N ARG A 42 -5.55 3.92 -4.53
CA ARG A 42 -5.90 5.22 -3.95
C ARG A 42 -6.92 5.96 -4.84
N LEU A 43 -6.69 6.01 -6.15
CA LEU A 43 -7.59 6.64 -7.10
C LEU A 43 -8.95 5.96 -7.15
N SER A 44 -9.00 4.63 -6.99
CA SER A 44 -10.24 3.86 -6.90
C SER A 44 -10.84 3.85 -5.48
N GLU A 45 -10.29 4.63 -4.55
CA GLU A 45 -10.72 4.74 -3.15
C GLU A 45 -10.88 3.38 -2.43
N ALA A 46 -10.12 2.36 -2.86
CA ALA A 46 -10.21 1.00 -2.35
C ALA A 46 -9.38 0.79 -1.07
N VAL A 47 -8.52 1.75 -0.73
CA VAL A 47 -7.63 1.73 0.44
C VAL A 47 -7.61 3.10 1.11
N HIS A 48 -7.43 3.12 2.43
CA HIS A 48 -7.10 4.34 3.15
C HIS A 48 -5.62 4.66 2.97
N PHE A 49 -5.32 5.96 2.87
CA PHE A 49 -3.95 6.45 2.83
C PHE A 49 -3.83 7.68 3.74
N LYS A 50 -2.64 7.88 4.30
CA LYS A 50 -2.28 9.10 5.03
C LYS A 50 -0.80 9.42 4.79
N SER A 51 -0.41 10.67 5.00
CA SER A 51 1.00 11.04 5.02
C SER A 51 1.71 10.38 6.20
N ASP A 52 2.94 9.93 5.97
CA ASP A 52 3.83 9.45 7.01
C ASP A 52 4.41 10.66 7.77
N GLU A 53 4.20 10.73 9.08
CA GLU A 53 4.70 11.84 9.91
C GLU A 53 6.22 11.79 10.10
N GLN A 54 6.83 10.60 10.01
CA GLN A 54 8.26 10.41 10.22
C GLN A 54 9.06 10.61 8.92
N ARG A 55 8.43 10.42 7.75
CA ARG A 55 9.10 10.53 6.44
C ARG A 55 8.40 11.55 5.55
N ARG A 56 9.12 12.64 5.22
CA ARG A 56 8.67 13.63 4.24
C ARG A 56 8.35 12.94 2.90
N ASN A 57 7.19 13.26 2.32
CA ASN A 57 6.70 12.75 1.04
C ASN A 57 6.44 11.23 0.98
N ALA A 58 6.32 10.54 2.11
CA ALA A 58 5.88 9.15 2.14
C ALA A 58 4.41 9.03 2.53
N PHE A 59 3.77 7.97 2.06
CA PHE A 59 2.40 7.62 2.40
C PHE A 59 2.34 6.25 3.05
N LEU A 60 1.46 6.15 4.03
CA LEU A 60 1.06 4.92 4.68
C LEU A 60 -0.29 4.49 4.12
N TYR A 61 -0.46 3.18 3.93
CA TYR A 61 -1.64 2.58 3.32
C TYR A 61 -2.25 1.54 4.27
N LYS A 62 -3.58 1.49 4.28
CA LYS A 62 -4.38 0.55 5.08
C LYS A 62 -5.61 0.11 4.30
N PHE A 63 -6.10 -1.09 4.57
CA PHE A 63 -7.33 -1.59 3.97
C PHE A 63 -8.55 -0.76 4.39
N LYS A 64 -9.40 -0.39 3.43
CA LYS A 64 -10.71 0.23 3.67
C LYS A 64 -11.73 -0.89 3.87
N ARG A 65 -12.30 -0.97 5.08
CA ARG A 65 -13.18 -2.07 5.49
C ARG A 65 -14.52 -2.02 4.77
#